data_AF-A0A3A8ZXX4-F1
#
_entry.id   AF-A0A3A8ZXX4-F1
#
_cell.length_a   1.000
_cell.length_b   1.000
_cell.length_c   1.000
_cell.angle_alpha   90.00
_cell.angle_beta   90.00
_cell.angle_gamma   90.00
#
_symmetry.space_group_name_H-M   'P 1'
#
loop_
_entity.id
_entity.type
_entity.pdbx_description
1 polymer ?
#
loop_
_entity_poly.entity_id
_entity_poly.type
_entity_poly.pdbx_seq_one_letter_code
_entity_poly.pdbx_strand_id
1 'polypeptide(L)' 'MRGLNTSLNIHGYPIVRTAAEGIKVLENSDLDGLILGRHLILHK' A
#
# COMPACT_ATOMS: atom_id res chain seq x y z
N MET A 1 0.96 10.79 18.33
CA MET A 1 1.36 9.82 17.30
C MET A 1 2.06 10.58 16.18
N ARG A 2 3.30 10.24 15.85
CA ARG A 2 3.96 10.72 14.63
C ARG A 2 4.08 9.50 13.70
N GLY A 3 3.34 9.50 12.60
CA GLY A 3 3.47 8.51 11.53
C GLY A 3 4.22 9.13 10.35
N LEU A 4 4.96 8.32 9.60
CA LEU A 4 5.57 8.73 8.34
C LEU A 4 4.51 8.64 7.23
N ASN A 5 4.29 9.73 6.49
CA ASN A 5 3.45 9.75 5.31
C ASN A 5 4.32 9.93 4.07
N THR A 6 4.29 8.98 3.15
CA THR A 6 5.07 8.96 1.91
C THR A 6 4.22 8.38 0.78
N SER A 7 4.73 8.44 -0.45
CA SER A 7 4.05 7.85 -1.61
C SER A 7 3.84 6.35 -1.45
N LEU A 8 2.63 5.88 -1.78
CA LEU A 8 2.36 4.44 -1.91
C LEU A 8 2.78 3.98 -3.30
N ASN A 9 3.99 3.41 -3.38
CA ASN A 9 4.56 2.82 -4.58
C ASN A 9 5.71 1.86 -4.22
N ILE A 10 6.13 1.05 -5.19
CA ILE A 10 7.43 0.37 -5.17
C ILE A 10 8.47 1.32 -5.77
N HIS A 11 9.71 1.27 -5.29
CA HIS A 11 10.78 2.12 -5.81
C HIS A 11 10.93 1.94 -7.33
N GLY A 12 10.95 3.05 -8.07
CA GLY A 12 10.99 3.05 -9.54
C GLY A 12 9.63 3.00 -10.24
N TYR A 13 8.51 2.90 -9.51
CA TYR A 13 7.16 2.89 -10.08
C TYR A 13 6.36 4.15 -9.70
N PRO A 14 5.38 4.57 -10.52
CA PRO A 14 4.46 5.66 -10.19
C PRO A 14 3.63 5.37 -8.93
N ILE A 15 3.02 6.42 -8.38
CA ILE A 15 2.05 6.31 -7.29
C ILE A 15 0.84 5.50 -7.75
N VAL A 16 0.37 4.60 -6.89
CA VAL A 16 -0.83 3.78 -7.09
C VAL A 16 -2.06 4.64 -7.44
N ARG A 17 -2.85 4.18 -8.43
CA ARG A 17 -4.10 4.81 -8.88
C ARG A 17 -5.31 3.87 -8.83
N THR A 18 -5.08 2.57 -8.71
CA THR A 18 -6.14 1.55 -8.67
C THR A 18 -6.01 0.61 -7.47
N ALA A 19 -7.11 -0.02 -7.06
CA ALA A 19 -7.09 -1.01 -5.99
C ALA A 19 -6.15 -2.18 -6.32
N ALA A 20 -6.16 -2.65 -7.58
CA ALA A 20 -5.30 -3.74 -8.02
C ALA A 20 -3.80 -3.41 -7.89
N GLU A 21 -3.41 -2.17 -8.20
CA GLU A 21 -2.04 -1.70 -7.96
C GLU A 21 -1.71 -1.62 -6.46
N GLY A 22 -2.67 -1.18 -5.63
CA GLY A 22 -2.51 -1.17 -4.17
C GLY A 22 -2.25 -2.57 -3.60
N ILE A 23 -3.00 -3.58 -4.07
CA ILE A 23 -2.77 -4.99 -3.71
C ILE A 23 -1.37 -5.44 -4.13
N LYS A 24 -0.94 -5.12 -5.36
CA LYS A 24 0.42 -5.46 -5.82
C LYS A 24 1.50 -4.84 -4.95
N VAL A 25 1.34 -3.59 -4.50
CA VAL A 25 2.29 -2.96 -3.57
C VAL A 25 2.30 -3.71 -2.24
N LEU A 26 1.13 -4.04 -1.68
CA LEU A 26 1.03 -4.79 -0.43
C LEU A 26 1.74 -6.16 -0.52
N GLU A 27 1.54 -6.91 -1.60
CA GLU A 27 2.14 -8.25 -1.80
C GLU A 27 3.65 -8.21 -2.08
N ASN A 28 4.21 -7.07 -2.49
CA ASN A 28 5.61 -6.93 -2.92
C ASN A 28 6.38 -5.92 -2.05
N SER A 29 5.91 -5.65 -0.84
CA SER A 29 6.58 -4.79 0.13
C SER A 29 6.43 -5.35 1.53
N ASP A 30 7.19 -4.80 2.48
CA ASP A 30 7.11 -5.17 3.90
C ASP A 30 5.97 -4.41 4.64
N LEU A 31 4.92 -4.00 3.93
CA LEU A 31 3.76 -3.34 4.55
C LEU A 31 2.92 -4.37 5.32
N ASP A 32 2.63 -4.10 6.58
CA ASP A 32 1.79 -4.97 7.42
C ASP A 32 0.33 -5.07 6.92
N GLY A 33 -0.13 -4.03 6.23
CA GLY A 33 -1.51 -3.97 5.77
C GLY A 33 -1.81 -2.74 4.92
N LEU A 34 -2.99 -2.76 4.31
CA LEU A 34 -3.48 -1.74 3.41
C LEU A 34 -4.94 -1.40 3.73
N ILE A 35 -5.22 -0.12 3.86
CA ILE A 35 -6.59 0.40 3.92
C ILE A 35 -7.01 0.84 2.52
N LEU A 36 -8.02 0.18 1.95
CA LEU A 36 -8.63 0.52 0.66
C LEU A 36 -10.12 0.81 0.83
N GLY A 37 -10.47 2.09 0.86
CA GLY A 37 -11.84 2.54 1.10
C GLY A 37 -12.34 2.08 2.48
N ARG A 38 -13.29 1.14 2.50
CA ARG A 38 -13.87 0.56 3.73
C ARG A 38 -13.29 -0.82 4.10
N HIS A 39 -12.23 -1.26 3.44
CA HIS A 39 -11.61 -2.56 3.68
C HIS A 39 -10.23 -2.37 4.32
N LEU A 40 -9.98 -3.16 5.37
CA LEU A 40 -8.65 -3.37 5.94
C LEU A 40 -8.16 -4.72 5.44
N ILE A 41 -7.02 -4.72 4.75
CA ILE A 41 -6.37 -5.93 4.22
C ILE A 41 -5.07 -6.09 4.99
N LEU A 42 -4.87 -7.24 5.61
CA LEU A 42 -3.66 -7.54 6.38
C LEU A 42 -2.78 -8.47 5.56
N HIS A 43 -1.48 -8.18 5.52
CA HIS A 43 -0.51 -9.12 4.99
C HIS A 43 -0.36 -10.26 6.02
N LYS A 44 -0.24 -11.50 5.52
CA LYS A 44 0.02 -12.66 6.39
C LYS A 44 1.47 -12.68 6.85
#